data_AF-A0A7C3JFK4-F1
#
_entry.id   AF-A0A7C3JFK4-F1
#
_cell.length_a   1.000
_cell.length_b   1.000
_cell.length_c   1.000
_cell.angle_alpha   90.00
_cell.angle_beta   90.00
_cell.angle_gamma   90.00
#
_symmetry.space_group_name_H-M   'P 1'
#
loop_
_entity.id
_entity.type
_entity.pdbx_description
1 polymer ?
#
loop_
_entity_poly.entity_id
_entity_poly.type
_entity_poly.pdbx_seq_one_letter_code
_entity_poly.pdbx_strand_id
1 'polypeptide(L)'
;MAEKAISSAALTELESASGMTLAIMGGMSRWSFWAHVALRLRIALALLLGTIPAQAASQAVLYGWLVVDWGDAPGESVVALSLHTQEGEMVSLRLDDAQLGALPALRNRLVMVQGEWQGGAGLFAPADGGEFLATSIQPFSGGEQTFSLSAGAPLESDATTDVLGSKPWVTLLCKFSDVAAEPKPASYFQGMYSSSYPGLDHYWREQSYDLANIAGSASVARWYALPQPRSYYVYNMDSDPELEFDRTRAINDCTAATNPDVYFPSFIGINMMFNADLDGYAWGGSRYLTLDGVTRLWNVTWEPPWGYSDLHVIAHEMGHGFGLPHSAWNPAVVYDNRWDVMSDGWTDCNNSRNPTYGCLPQSTIAYHKDRLGWIGSRQVVVSPGALATITLEQLDLPQGGNPLMVRIPIGGSPTNFYTLEARRKVGYDVKLPGQGVIIHKVDTNQSIPALLVDADNNGNTGDAGAVWTPGEIFSDNVNGIQVRVDGSTATGYTVSVSNQAGAIPNPQLTKKLYLALLRTP
;
A
#
# COMPACT_ATOMS: atom_id res chain seq x y z
N MET A 1 -0.28 18.68 61.18
CA MET A 1 0.06 18.97 62.59
C MET A 1 0.66 17.73 63.21
N ALA A 2 1.69 17.93 64.03
CA ALA A 2 2.56 16.98 64.75
C ALA A 2 3.87 16.54 64.04
N GLU A 3 4.93 17.24 64.45
CA GLU A 3 6.37 17.01 64.28
C GLU A 3 6.93 15.97 65.27
N LYS A 4 8.10 15.37 64.94
CA LYS A 4 9.36 15.24 65.73
C LYS A 4 10.19 14.06 65.17
N ALA A 5 11.37 14.25 64.56
CA ALA A 5 12.69 14.65 65.08
C ALA A 5 13.48 13.51 65.76
N ILE A 6 14.59 13.08 65.12
CA ILE A 6 15.80 12.46 65.70
C ILE A 6 16.97 12.94 64.80
N SER A 7 17.77 13.96 65.16
CA SER A 7 18.91 14.06 66.09
C SER A 7 20.29 13.87 65.43
N SER A 8 21.19 14.80 65.79
CA SER A 8 22.51 15.16 65.26
C SER A 8 23.71 14.38 65.83
N ALA A 9 24.85 14.52 65.16
CA ALA A 9 26.19 14.86 65.70
C ALA A 9 27.32 13.84 65.54
N ALA A 10 28.30 14.19 64.71
CA ALA A 10 29.75 13.92 64.82
C ALA A 10 30.44 14.57 63.59
N LEU A 11 31.56 15.28 63.63
CA LEU A 11 32.46 15.75 64.69
C LEU A 11 33.36 16.82 64.03
N THR A 12 33.44 18.01 64.63
CA THR A 12 34.59 18.93 64.64
C THR A 12 35.85 18.14 65.08
N GLU A 13 37.09 18.43 64.71
CA GLU A 13 37.83 19.67 64.99
C GLU A 13 39.25 19.57 64.37
N LEU A 14 39.85 20.74 64.17
CA LEU A 14 41.13 21.02 63.55
C LEU A 14 42.33 20.78 64.50
N GLU A 15 43.51 20.69 63.87
CA GLU A 15 44.83 21.07 64.41
C GLU A 15 45.50 20.18 65.49
N SER A 16 46.55 19.47 65.08
CA SER A 16 47.76 19.36 65.88
C SER A 16 49.00 19.59 65.02
N ALA A 17 49.96 20.28 65.62
CA ALA A 17 50.98 21.07 64.97
C ALA A 17 52.29 20.31 64.72
N SER A 18 52.92 20.65 63.58
CA SER A 18 54.34 20.96 63.38
C SER A 18 55.47 20.08 63.96
N GLY A 19 56.39 19.66 63.08
CA GLY A 19 57.77 19.31 63.42
C GLY A 19 58.65 18.95 62.20
N MET A 20 59.30 19.96 61.58
CA MET A 20 60.73 20.04 61.14
C MET A 20 61.43 18.76 60.57
N THR A 21 62.17 18.69 59.43
CA THR A 21 63.04 19.64 58.69
C THR A 21 63.53 19.02 57.34
N LEU A 22 63.78 19.86 56.30
CA LEU A 22 64.77 19.78 55.15
C LEU A 22 64.86 18.49 54.28
N ALA A 23 65.03 18.45 52.96
CA ALA A 23 65.43 19.34 51.86
C ALA A 23 65.21 18.51 50.54
N ILE A 24 64.76 18.96 49.36
CA ILE A 24 65.42 19.71 48.26
C ILE A 24 64.44 19.69 47.05
N MET A 25 64.38 20.82 46.32
CA MET A 25 63.91 21.13 44.95
C MET A 25 63.50 19.96 44.01
N GLY A 26 62.48 20.03 43.13
CA GLY A 26 61.55 21.09 42.74
C GLY A 26 60.60 20.63 41.62
N GLY A 27 59.52 21.39 41.37
CA GLY A 27 58.74 21.35 40.12
C GLY A 27 57.28 20.87 40.20
N MET A 28 56.34 21.71 40.66
CA MET A 28 54.90 21.61 40.29
C MET A 28 54.32 23.00 40.01
N SER A 29 53.66 23.12 38.86
CA SER A 29 53.15 24.35 38.25
C SER A 29 51.72 24.72 38.67
N ARG A 30 51.51 26.05 38.74
CA ARG A 30 50.33 26.94 38.90
C ARG A 30 48.91 26.52 38.42
N TRP A 31 48.51 25.25 38.38
CA TRP A 31 47.22 24.82 37.78
C TRP A 31 46.07 24.49 38.75
N SER A 32 46.24 24.59 40.08
CA SER A 32 45.18 24.19 41.03
C SER A 32 44.36 25.34 41.64
N PHE A 33 44.71 26.61 41.38
CA PHE A 33 44.04 27.76 42.02
C PHE A 33 42.85 28.33 41.22
N TRP A 34 42.78 28.09 39.90
CA TRP A 34 41.71 28.63 39.04
C TRP A 34 40.46 27.72 38.93
N ALA A 35 40.56 26.46 39.35
CA ALA A 35 39.45 25.49 39.23
C ALA A 35 38.30 25.74 40.23
N HIS A 36 38.57 26.38 41.38
CA HIS A 36 37.57 26.53 42.45
C HIS A 36 36.74 27.82 42.36
N VAL A 37 37.16 28.82 41.56
CA VAL A 37 36.39 30.05 41.32
C VAL A 37 35.41 29.89 40.15
N ALA A 38 35.75 29.07 39.14
CA ALA A 38 34.89 28.84 37.97
C ALA A 38 33.62 28.01 38.28
N LEU A 39 33.64 27.17 39.32
CA LEU A 39 32.50 26.30 39.66
C LEU A 39 31.38 27.04 40.40
N ARG A 40 31.70 28.11 41.16
CA ARG A 40 30.70 28.89 41.92
C ARG A 40 30.01 29.99 41.10
N LEU A 41 30.56 30.41 39.96
CA LEU A 41 29.88 31.33 39.04
C LEU A 41 28.83 30.63 38.14
N ARG A 42 28.92 29.32 37.93
CA ARG A 42 27.98 28.57 37.06
C ARG A 42 26.64 28.24 37.73
N ILE A 43 26.60 28.15 39.06
CA ILE A 43 25.37 27.83 39.80
C ILE A 43 24.50 29.09 40.00
N ALA A 44 25.10 30.29 40.06
CA ALA A 44 24.35 31.54 40.20
C ALA A 44 23.73 32.07 38.88
N LEU A 45 24.21 31.62 37.71
CA LEU A 45 23.67 32.02 36.41
C LEU A 45 22.52 31.12 35.92
N ALA A 46 22.40 29.90 36.47
CA ALA A 46 21.33 28.95 36.13
C ALA A 46 19.98 29.27 36.82
N LEU A 47 19.95 30.23 37.75
CA LEU A 47 18.74 30.69 38.46
C LEU A 47 18.19 32.03 37.94
N LEU A 48 18.76 32.58 36.86
CA LEU A 48 18.32 33.84 36.23
C LEU A 48 17.97 33.72 34.74
N LEU A 49 18.03 32.53 34.17
CA LEU A 49 17.42 32.24 32.87
C LEU A 49 16.01 31.73 33.15
N GLY A 50 15.02 32.60 32.91
CA GLY A 50 13.62 32.26 33.00
C GLY A 50 13.32 30.98 32.23
N THR A 51 12.32 30.25 32.70
CA THR A 51 11.68 29.15 31.97
C THR A 51 11.54 29.57 30.50
N ILE A 52 12.34 28.96 29.62
CA ILE A 52 12.08 29.03 28.19
C ILE A 52 10.71 28.39 28.05
N PRO A 53 9.66 29.11 27.62
CA PRO A 53 8.39 28.48 27.35
C PRO A 53 8.66 27.34 26.36
N ALA A 54 8.13 26.15 26.64
CA ALA A 54 8.15 25.06 25.68
C ALA A 54 7.63 25.63 24.35
N GLN A 55 8.50 25.64 23.34
CA GLN A 55 8.17 26.15 22.02
C GLN A 55 6.97 25.32 21.54
N ALA A 56 5.80 25.96 21.39
CA ALA A 56 4.66 25.29 20.78
C ALA A 56 5.11 24.78 19.41
N ALA A 57 4.93 23.48 19.13
CA ALA A 57 5.16 22.94 17.80
C ALA A 57 4.36 23.80 16.82
N SER A 58 5.03 24.42 15.86
CA SER A 58 4.35 25.30 14.92
C SER A 58 3.53 24.42 13.97
N GLN A 59 2.21 24.52 14.04
CA GLN A 59 1.35 24.00 12.99
C GLN A 59 1.83 24.53 11.63
N ALA A 60 2.04 23.62 10.69
CA ALA A 60 2.40 23.92 9.32
C ALA A 60 1.32 23.39 8.37
N VAL A 61 1.28 23.99 7.18
CA VAL A 61 0.45 23.55 6.08
C VAL A 61 1.38 23.21 4.93
N LEU A 62 1.33 21.97 4.47
CA LEU A 62 2.10 21.47 3.35
C LEU A 62 1.18 21.19 2.17
N TYR A 63 1.72 21.34 0.96
CA TYR A 63 1.04 21.04 -0.30
C TYR A 63 1.90 20.07 -1.08
N GLY A 64 1.27 19.07 -1.68
CA GLY A 64 2.00 18.10 -2.48
C GLY A 64 1.14 16.93 -2.92
N TRP A 65 1.75 16.02 -3.68
CA TRP A 65 1.10 14.79 -4.11
C TRP A 65 1.20 13.76 -2.97
N LEU A 66 0.05 13.25 -2.55
CA LEU A 66 0.00 12.15 -1.58
C LEU A 66 0.44 10.86 -2.27
N VAL A 67 1.57 10.33 -1.84
CA VAL A 67 2.12 9.06 -2.31
C VAL A 67 1.92 8.00 -1.24
N VAL A 68 1.50 6.82 -1.71
CA VAL A 68 1.36 5.62 -0.90
C VAL A 68 2.23 4.56 -1.56
N ASP A 69 3.18 4.02 -0.82
CA ASP A 69 3.90 2.81 -1.19
C ASP A 69 3.48 1.66 -0.29
N TRP A 70 3.29 0.51 -0.91
CA TRP A 70 3.10 -0.75 -0.21
C TRP A 70 4.41 -1.53 -0.31
N GLY A 71 4.85 -2.03 0.83
CA GLY A 71 5.97 -2.95 0.96
C GLY A 71 5.40 -4.30 1.33
N ASP A 72 5.62 -5.27 0.47
CA ASP A 72 4.90 -6.52 0.46
C ASP A 72 5.87 -7.69 0.49
N ALA A 73 5.71 -8.56 1.49
CA ALA A 73 6.50 -9.77 1.69
C ALA A 73 5.55 -10.96 1.92
N PRO A 74 6.03 -12.21 1.83
CA PRO A 74 5.19 -13.38 2.05
C PRO A 74 4.50 -13.37 3.43
N GLY A 75 3.22 -12.96 3.47
CA GLY A 75 2.37 -12.97 4.67
C GLY A 75 2.36 -11.67 5.47
N GLU A 76 3.04 -10.61 5.03
CA GLU A 76 3.09 -9.32 5.74
C GLU A 76 3.17 -8.15 4.75
N SER A 77 2.56 -7.02 5.13
CA SER A 77 2.63 -5.76 4.37
C SER A 77 2.90 -4.59 5.31
N VAL A 78 3.63 -3.61 4.80
CA VAL A 78 3.84 -2.29 5.40
C VAL A 78 3.40 -1.21 4.43
N VAL A 79 2.91 -0.08 4.97
CA VAL A 79 2.52 1.07 4.17
C VAL A 79 3.39 2.25 4.54
N ALA A 80 4.05 2.84 3.55
CA ALA A 80 4.79 4.08 3.71
C ALA A 80 4.02 5.24 3.05
N LEU A 81 3.78 6.29 3.83
CA LEU A 81 3.05 7.47 3.41
C LEU A 81 4.00 8.66 3.29
N SER A 82 3.91 9.36 2.16
CA SER A 82 4.70 10.57 1.96
C SER A 82 3.93 11.63 1.18
N LEU A 83 4.32 12.88 1.41
CA LEU A 83 3.92 14.02 0.62
C LEU A 83 5.10 14.43 -0.25
N HIS A 84 4.91 14.42 -1.57
CA HIS A 84 5.90 14.94 -2.49
C HIS A 84 5.56 16.39 -2.82
N THR A 85 6.42 17.34 -2.46
CA THR A 85 6.20 18.78 -2.72
C THR A 85 6.50 19.13 -4.18
N GLN A 86 6.12 20.34 -4.60
CA GLN A 86 6.42 20.83 -5.95
C GLN A 86 7.92 21.03 -6.18
N GLU A 87 8.64 21.34 -5.11
CA GLU A 87 10.09 21.50 -5.09
C GLU A 87 10.83 20.14 -5.20
N GLY A 88 10.09 19.03 -5.20
CA GLY A 88 10.63 17.68 -5.28
C GLY A 88 11.09 17.12 -3.93
N GLU A 89 10.76 17.80 -2.83
CA GLU A 89 11.03 17.28 -1.48
C GLU A 89 10.02 16.19 -1.14
N MET A 90 10.47 15.15 -0.44
CA MET A 90 9.63 14.08 0.07
C MET A 90 9.52 14.23 1.58
N VAL A 91 8.30 14.32 2.08
CA VAL A 91 7.99 14.46 3.50
C VAL A 91 7.26 13.22 3.98
N SER A 92 7.88 12.45 4.88
CA SER A 92 7.21 11.31 5.52
C SER A 92 5.99 11.78 6.31
N LEU A 93 4.86 11.13 6.09
CA LEU A 93 3.59 11.45 6.75
C LEU A 93 3.21 10.37 7.75
N ARG A 94 2.71 10.80 8.91
CA ARG A 94 1.94 9.95 9.81
C ARG A 94 0.49 10.41 9.83
N LEU A 95 -0.42 9.47 9.57
CA LEU A 95 -1.86 9.69 9.58
C LEU A 95 -2.51 8.89 10.71
N ASP A 96 -3.64 9.39 11.24
CA ASP A 96 -4.51 8.62 12.13
C ASP A 96 -5.52 7.75 11.35
N ASP A 97 -6.25 6.88 12.05
CA ASP A 97 -7.22 5.95 11.45
C ASP A 97 -8.29 6.66 10.60
N ALA A 98 -8.73 7.85 11.02
CA ALA A 98 -9.75 8.61 10.30
C ALA A 98 -9.22 9.14 8.96
N GLN A 99 -7.96 9.60 8.96
CA GLN A 99 -7.26 10.07 7.76
C GLN A 99 -6.84 8.91 6.85
N LEU A 100 -6.45 7.76 7.41
CA LEU A 100 -6.14 6.54 6.66
C LEU A 100 -7.34 6.06 5.82
N GLY A 101 -8.55 6.23 6.33
CA GLY A 101 -9.79 5.93 5.60
C GLY A 101 -9.99 6.77 4.34
N ALA A 102 -9.42 7.98 4.27
CA ALA A 102 -9.52 8.85 3.10
C ALA A 102 -8.49 8.51 2.00
N LEU A 103 -7.47 7.69 2.29
CA LEU A 103 -6.38 7.38 1.36
C LEU A 103 -6.83 6.88 -0.01
N PRO A 104 -7.80 5.95 -0.15
CA PRO A 104 -8.18 5.48 -1.47
C PRO A 104 -8.71 6.58 -2.41
N ALA A 105 -9.31 7.63 -1.82
CA ALA A 105 -9.84 8.77 -2.56
C ALA A 105 -8.80 9.89 -2.80
N LEU A 106 -7.78 9.98 -1.95
CA LEU A 106 -6.78 11.06 -1.96
C LEU A 106 -5.45 10.66 -2.60
N ARG A 107 -5.16 9.36 -2.71
CA ARG A 107 -3.91 8.86 -3.28
C ARG A 107 -3.64 9.45 -4.66
N ASN A 108 -2.37 9.77 -4.90
CA ASN A 108 -1.84 10.30 -6.15
C ASN A 108 -2.51 11.62 -6.58
N ARG A 109 -3.27 12.26 -5.68
CA ARG A 109 -3.85 13.59 -5.88
C ARG A 109 -3.03 14.63 -5.15
N LEU A 110 -3.11 15.85 -5.67
CA LEU A 110 -2.62 17.03 -4.97
C LEU A 110 -3.50 17.27 -3.74
N VAL A 111 -2.87 17.29 -2.56
CA VAL A 111 -3.55 17.47 -1.27
C VAL A 111 -2.96 18.66 -0.52
N MET A 112 -3.77 19.19 0.39
CA MET A 112 -3.30 20.07 1.45
C MET A 112 -3.27 19.28 2.76
N VAL A 113 -2.13 19.25 3.42
CA VAL A 113 -1.92 18.58 4.70
C VAL A 113 -1.65 19.63 5.77
N GLN A 114 -2.43 19.63 6.84
CA GLN A 114 -2.15 20.45 8.03
C GLN A 114 -1.61 19.54 9.11
N GLY A 115 -0.61 19.99 9.87
CA GLY A 115 0.04 19.11 10.84
C GLY A 115 1.20 19.76 11.57
N GLU A 116 1.96 18.94 12.27
CA GLU A 116 3.11 19.36 13.07
C GLU A 116 4.29 18.42 12.81
N TRP A 117 5.50 18.99 12.78
CA TRP A 117 6.72 18.22 12.69
C TRP A 117 7.01 17.50 14.01
N GLN A 118 7.25 16.19 13.93
CA GLN A 118 7.69 15.36 15.03
C GLN A 118 9.16 14.98 14.80
N GLY A 119 9.97 15.04 15.86
CA GLY A 119 11.38 14.62 15.79
C GLY A 119 12.29 15.57 15.01
N GLY A 120 12.59 16.74 15.59
CA GLY A 120 13.61 17.66 15.08
C GLY A 120 13.75 18.91 15.95
N ALA A 121 14.85 19.04 16.68
CA ALA A 121 15.15 20.27 17.41
C ALA A 121 15.70 21.34 16.43
N GLY A 122 14.86 22.23 15.92
CA GLY A 122 15.32 23.39 15.14
C GLY A 122 14.19 24.12 14.39
N LEU A 123 14.34 25.44 14.22
CA LEU A 123 13.40 26.33 13.52
C LEU A 123 13.34 26.12 11.98
N PHE A 124 13.98 25.06 11.48
CA PHE A 124 13.91 24.55 10.11
C PHE A 124 14.08 23.02 10.22
N ALA A 125 13.19 22.26 9.57
CA ALA A 125 13.17 20.79 9.60
C ALA A 125 14.52 20.16 9.19
N PRO A 126 14.85 18.92 9.60
CA PRO A 126 16.09 18.27 9.18
C PRO A 126 16.04 17.94 7.69
N ALA A 127 17.17 18.08 7.02
CA ALA A 127 17.35 17.70 5.62
C ALA A 127 17.20 16.19 5.34
N ASP A 128 17.05 15.36 6.38
CA ASP A 128 16.67 13.94 6.29
C ASP A 128 16.13 13.53 7.69
N GLY A 129 14.85 13.16 7.81
CA GLY A 129 14.37 12.39 8.98
C GLY A 129 13.39 13.06 9.97
N GLY A 130 12.73 14.16 9.62
CA GLY A 130 11.55 14.62 10.36
C GLY A 130 10.28 13.94 9.83
N GLU A 131 9.40 13.46 10.71
CA GLU A 131 8.09 12.92 10.31
C GLU A 131 7.01 14.00 10.53
N PHE A 132 6.10 14.17 9.57
CA PHE A 132 5.03 15.13 9.67
C PHE A 132 3.74 14.45 10.15
N LEU A 133 3.33 14.76 11.38
CA LEU A 133 2.08 14.26 11.93
C LEU A 133 0.92 15.10 11.40
N ALA A 134 0.13 14.52 10.50
CA ALA A 134 -1.03 15.20 9.94
C ALA A 134 -2.16 15.30 10.96
N THR A 135 -2.73 16.49 11.11
CA THR A 135 -3.98 16.73 11.84
C THR A 135 -5.17 16.88 10.90
N SER A 136 -4.93 17.26 9.62
CA SER A 136 -5.94 17.17 8.57
C SER A 136 -5.31 16.91 7.20
N ILE A 137 -6.04 16.20 6.34
CA ILE A 137 -5.70 15.99 4.94
C ILE A 137 -6.95 16.14 4.08
N GLN A 138 -6.84 16.88 2.98
CA GLN A 138 -7.96 17.11 2.07
C GLN A 138 -7.49 17.34 0.63
N PRO A 139 -8.34 17.07 -0.38
CA PRO A 139 -8.03 17.42 -1.75
C PRO A 139 -7.73 18.90 -1.86
N PHE A 140 -6.71 19.27 -2.62
CA PHE A 140 -6.45 20.68 -2.92
C PHE A 140 -7.44 21.17 -3.97
N SER A 141 -8.43 21.96 -3.54
CA SER A 141 -9.38 22.68 -4.40
C SER A 141 -8.94 24.14 -4.51
N GLY A 142 -8.08 24.45 -5.47
CA GLY A 142 -7.42 25.76 -5.60
C GLY A 142 -8.36 26.96 -5.36
N GLY A 143 -8.13 27.69 -4.26
CA GLY A 143 -8.57 29.08 -4.11
C GLY A 143 -7.59 30.02 -4.81
N GLU A 144 -7.86 31.33 -4.85
CA GLU A 144 -7.12 32.41 -5.56
C GLU A 144 -5.58 32.49 -5.37
N GLN A 145 -4.98 31.59 -4.58
CA GLN A 145 -3.54 31.32 -4.66
C GLN A 145 -3.24 30.54 -5.94
N THR A 146 -2.94 31.31 -6.99
CA THR A 146 -2.26 30.81 -8.17
C THR A 146 -0.92 30.21 -7.73
N PHE A 147 -0.89 28.88 -7.57
CA PHE A 147 0.37 28.16 -7.71
C PHE A 147 0.89 28.55 -9.09
N SER A 148 2.00 29.29 -9.11
CA SER A 148 2.74 29.58 -10.33
C SER A 148 3.33 28.26 -10.82
N LEU A 149 2.49 27.42 -11.40
CA LEU A 149 2.92 26.34 -12.27
C LEU A 149 3.73 27.03 -13.35
N SER A 150 5.05 26.85 -13.33
CA SER A 150 5.86 27.10 -14.51
C SER A 150 5.14 26.42 -15.67
N ALA A 151 4.73 27.22 -16.66
CA ALA A 151 3.83 26.83 -17.73
C ALA A 151 4.24 25.46 -18.31
N GLY A 152 3.47 24.41 -18.01
CA GLY A 152 3.76 23.07 -18.50
C GLY A 152 3.05 21.90 -17.81
N ALA A 153 2.72 21.98 -16.52
CA ALA A 153 2.02 20.89 -15.83
C ALA A 153 0.50 21.13 -15.83
N PRO A 154 -0.31 20.32 -16.52
CA PRO A 154 -1.75 20.35 -16.33
C PRO A 154 -2.05 19.98 -14.87
N LEU A 155 -2.83 20.81 -14.19
CA LEU A 155 -3.57 20.36 -13.01
C LEU A 155 -4.63 19.39 -13.51
N GLU A 156 -4.31 18.10 -13.57
CA GLU A 156 -5.31 17.11 -13.96
C GLU A 156 -6.41 17.07 -12.89
N SER A 157 -7.56 17.59 -13.30
CA SER A 157 -8.84 17.49 -12.62
C SER A 157 -9.45 16.12 -12.92
N ASP A 158 -10.00 15.50 -11.88
CA ASP A 158 -10.66 14.19 -11.90
C ASP A 158 -9.93 13.09 -12.69
N ALA A 159 -9.01 12.40 -12.00
CA ALA A 159 -8.58 11.06 -12.34
C ALA A 159 -9.79 10.10 -12.29
N THR A 160 -10.64 10.18 -13.31
CA THR A 160 -11.28 9.01 -13.89
C THR A 160 -10.17 8.21 -14.56
N THR A 161 -10.16 6.91 -14.31
CA THR A 161 -8.98 6.05 -14.41
C THR A 161 -8.40 5.96 -15.83
N ASP A 162 -7.29 6.67 -16.05
CA ASP A 162 -6.44 6.56 -17.24
C ASP A 162 -5.64 5.24 -17.23
N VAL A 163 -6.34 4.10 -17.18
CA VAL A 163 -5.77 2.75 -17.24
C VAL A 163 -6.37 1.99 -18.42
N LEU A 164 -6.69 2.71 -19.49
CA LEU A 164 -7.18 2.17 -20.76
C LEU A 164 -6.15 2.35 -21.87
N GLY A 165 -6.16 1.46 -22.85
CA GLY A 165 -5.20 1.45 -23.95
C GLY A 165 -3.81 0.97 -23.54
N SER A 166 -2.80 1.40 -24.28
CA SER A 166 -1.41 0.99 -24.07
C SER A 166 -0.80 1.76 -22.89
N LYS A 167 -0.34 1.02 -21.88
CA LYS A 167 0.28 1.52 -20.66
C LYS A 167 1.70 0.93 -20.52
N PRO A 168 2.66 1.33 -21.38
CA PRO A 168 4.00 0.74 -21.40
C PRO A 168 4.80 1.00 -20.12
N TRP A 169 5.58 0.01 -19.70
CA TRP A 169 6.50 0.07 -18.57
C TRP A 169 7.94 -0.16 -19.02
N VAL A 170 8.90 0.47 -18.34
CA VAL A 170 10.32 0.17 -18.51
C VAL A 170 10.86 -0.60 -17.31
N THR A 171 11.57 -1.70 -17.55
CA THR A 171 12.33 -2.40 -16.51
C THR A 171 13.78 -1.91 -16.48
N LEU A 172 14.17 -1.34 -15.34
CA LEU A 172 15.55 -0.97 -15.00
C LEU A 172 16.21 -2.09 -14.21
N LEU A 173 17.48 -2.37 -14.49
CA LEU A 173 18.26 -3.42 -13.82
C LEU A 173 19.33 -2.76 -12.95
N CYS A 174 19.04 -2.59 -11.66
CA CYS A 174 19.79 -1.80 -10.70
C CYS A 174 20.73 -2.70 -9.87
N LYS A 175 22.04 -2.52 -10.04
CA LYS A 175 23.06 -3.38 -9.42
C LYS A 175 23.79 -2.65 -8.29
N PHE A 176 23.64 -3.08 -7.04
CA PHE A 176 24.43 -2.53 -5.93
C PHE A 176 25.94 -2.70 -6.21
N SER A 177 26.75 -1.67 -5.91
CA SER A 177 28.14 -1.63 -6.36
C SER A 177 29.03 -2.72 -5.76
N ASP A 178 28.67 -3.20 -4.58
CA ASP A 178 29.39 -4.21 -3.78
C ASP A 178 28.86 -5.64 -3.98
N VAL A 179 27.77 -5.82 -4.72
CA VAL A 179 27.20 -7.14 -5.02
C VAL A 179 27.52 -7.53 -6.46
N ALA A 180 28.38 -8.53 -6.63
CA ALA A 180 28.84 -8.94 -7.97
C ALA A 180 27.77 -9.67 -8.80
N ALA A 181 26.83 -10.36 -8.13
CA ALA A 181 25.84 -11.21 -8.78
C ALA A 181 24.87 -10.43 -9.67
N GLU A 182 24.41 -11.08 -10.74
CA GLU A 182 23.36 -10.62 -11.65
C GLU A 182 22.38 -11.79 -11.83
N PRO A 183 21.37 -11.93 -10.95
CA PRO A 183 20.62 -13.19 -10.80
C PRO A 183 19.87 -13.64 -12.06
N LYS A 184 19.49 -12.70 -12.91
CA LYS A 184 18.78 -12.93 -14.18
C LYS A 184 19.39 -12.06 -15.29
N PRO A 185 19.49 -12.56 -16.53
CA PRO A 185 19.93 -11.74 -17.67
C PRO A 185 18.83 -10.77 -18.11
N ALA A 186 19.18 -9.69 -18.82
CA ALA A 186 18.21 -8.73 -19.37
C ALA A 186 17.12 -9.40 -20.24
N SER A 187 17.47 -10.48 -20.96
CA SER A 187 16.51 -11.24 -21.78
C SER A 187 15.38 -11.89 -20.96
N TYR A 188 15.61 -12.20 -19.69
CA TYR A 188 14.58 -12.71 -18.79
C TYR A 188 13.47 -11.67 -18.59
N PHE A 189 13.86 -10.44 -18.25
CA PHE A 189 12.96 -9.32 -18.01
C PHE A 189 12.30 -8.83 -19.30
N GLN A 190 13.04 -8.76 -20.42
CA GLN A 190 12.45 -8.43 -21.71
C GLN A 190 11.39 -9.47 -22.14
N GLY A 191 11.65 -10.76 -21.91
CA GLY A 191 10.69 -11.83 -22.19
C GLY A 191 9.43 -11.77 -21.32
N MET A 192 9.54 -11.20 -20.12
CA MET A 192 8.43 -11.07 -19.17
C MET A 192 7.27 -10.24 -19.74
N TYR A 193 7.54 -9.30 -20.65
CA TYR A 193 6.54 -8.46 -21.31
C TYR A 193 5.85 -9.11 -22.52
N SER A 194 5.99 -10.43 -22.71
CA SER A 194 5.33 -11.14 -23.81
C SER A 194 3.81 -10.96 -23.78
N SER A 195 3.22 -10.77 -24.97
CA SER A 195 1.76 -10.81 -25.18
C SER A 195 1.22 -12.23 -25.27
N SER A 196 2.08 -13.25 -25.18
CA SER A 196 1.70 -14.66 -25.07
C SER A 196 1.72 -15.10 -23.61
N TYR A 197 0.81 -16.00 -23.25
CA TYR A 197 0.80 -16.60 -21.92
C TYR A 197 2.18 -17.21 -21.56
N PRO A 198 2.74 -16.92 -20.38
CA PRO A 198 2.12 -16.20 -19.27
C PRO A 198 2.57 -14.74 -19.11
N GLY A 199 3.15 -14.09 -20.13
CA GLY A 199 3.76 -12.76 -20.00
C GLY A 199 2.83 -11.66 -19.48
N LEU A 200 3.40 -10.58 -18.93
CA LEU A 200 2.66 -9.50 -18.30
C LEU A 200 1.70 -8.79 -19.26
N ASP A 201 2.06 -8.64 -20.55
CA ASP A 201 1.12 -8.05 -21.52
C ASP A 201 -0.09 -8.96 -21.76
N HIS A 202 0.11 -10.27 -21.77
CA HIS A 202 -0.99 -11.23 -21.79
C HIS A 202 -1.85 -11.13 -20.52
N TYR A 203 -1.22 -11.06 -19.35
CA TYR A 203 -1.91 -10.94 -18.07
C TYR A 203 -2.82 -9.70 -18.01
N TRP A 204 -2.28 -8.51 -18.29
CA TRP A 204 -3.05 -7.26 -18.20
C TRP A 204 -4.17 -7.16 -19.24
N ARG A 205 -4.00 -7.78 -20.41
CA ARG A 205 -5.10 -7.93 -21.39
C ARG A 205 -6.21 -8.82 -20.86
N GLU A 206 -5.89 -9.96 -20.27
CA GLU A 206 -6.89 -10.85 -19.68
C GLU A 206 -7.62 -10.18 -18.51
N GLN A 207 -6.90 -9.50 -17.62
CA GLN A 207 -7.49 -8.78 -16.49
C GLN A 207 -8.50 -7.72 -16.93
N SER A 208 -8.17 -6.99 -18.01
CA SER A 208 -8.90 -5.81 -18.47
C SER A 208 -9.86 -6.10 -19.63
N TYR A 209 -10.00 -7.35 -20.07
CA TYR A 209 -10.81 -7.69 -21.25
C TYR A 209 -10.34 -6.96 -22.53
N ASP A 210 -9.03 -6.90 -22.74
CA ASP A 210 -8.34 -6.15 -23.79
C ASP A 210 -8.53 -4.62 -23.76
N LEU A 211 -9.19 -4.08 -22.73
CA LEU A 211 -9.35 -2.62 -22.57
C LEU A 211 -8.04 -1.93 -22.22
N ALA A 212 -7.10 -2.65 -21.59
CA ALA A 212 -5.77 -2.19 -21.24
C ALA A 212 -4.73 -3.21 -21.68
N ASN A 213 -3.53 -2.73 -21.95
CA ASN A 213 -2.36 -3.57 -22.19
C ASN A 213 -1.09 -2.79 -21.84
N ILE A 214 0.06 -3.46 -21.88
CA ILE A 214 1.35 -2.82 -21.62
C ILE A 214 2.24 -2.93 -22.86
N ALA A 215 1.65 -2.94 -24.06
CA ALA A 215 2.41 -2.97 -25.30
C ALA A 215 3.35 -1.75 -25.38
N GLY A 216 4.54 -1.97 -25.93
CA GLY A 216 5.63 -0.98 -25.90
C GLY A 216 6.49 -1.04 -24.64
N SER A 217 6.19 -1.93 -23.67
CA SER A 217 7.08 -2.17 -22.53
C SER A 217 8.41 -2.78 -22.96
N ALA A 218 9.48 -2.41 -22.26
CA ALA A 218 10.85 -2.84 -22.57
C ALA A 218 11.70 -3.00 -21.32
N SER A 219 12.78 -3.78 -21.42
CA SER A 219 13.82 -3.83 -20.39
C SER A 219 15.12 -3.26 -20.94
N VAL A 220 15.91 -2.62 -20.08
CA VAL A 220 17.27 -2.20 -20.43
C VAL A 220 18.16 -3.42 -20.75
N ALA A 221 19.18 -3.23 -21.58
CA ALA A 221 19.96 -4.34 -22.14
C ALA A 221 20.96 -5.00 -21.17
N ARG A 222 21.21 -4.40 -20.00
CA ARG A 222 22.23 -4.84 -19.03
C ARG A 222 21.92 -4.35 -17.62
N TRP A 223 22.61 -4.90 -16.63
CA TRP A 223 22.66 -4.35 -15.28
C TRP A 223 23.48 -3.06 -15.22
N TYR A 224 22.99 -2.07 -14.48
CA TYR A 224 23.64 -0.78 -14.26
C TYR A 224 24.14 -0.74 -12.84
N ALA A 225 25.45 -0.57 -12.67
CA ALA A 225 26.05 -0.37 -11.36
C ALA A 225 25.56 0.95 -10.76
N LEU A 226 24.91 0.85 -9.62
CA LEU A 226 24.61 1.99 -8.77
C LEU A 226 25.91 2.56 -8.20
N PRO A 227 25.97 3.86 -7.90
CA PRO A 227 27.20 4.51 -7.45
C PRO A 227 27.63 4.08 -6.02
N GLN A 228 26.71 3.54 -5.23
CA GLN A 228 26.95 3.22 -3.81
C GLN A 228 26.74 1.73 -3.51
N PRO A 229 27.32 1.22 -2.39
CA PRO A 229 27.08 -0.15 -1.92
C PRO A 229 25.65 -0.31 -1.42
N ARG A 230 25.19 -1.56 -1.26
CA ARG A 230 23.86 -1.87 -0.74
C ARG A 230 23.57 -1.17 0.59
N SER A 231 24.54 -1.07 1.49
CA SER A 231 24.40 -0.43 2.80
C SER A 231 24.12 1.08 2.76
N TYR A 232 24.22 1.73 1.59
CA TYR A 232 23.80 3.12 1.41
C TYR A 232 22.29 3.25 1.15
N TYR A 233 21.70 2.22 0.52
CA TYR A 233 20.28 2.17 0.18
C TYR A 233 19.46 1.36 1.19
N VAL A 234 20.08 0.40 1.87
CA VAL A 234 19.45 -0.41 2.92
C VAL A 234 20.20 -0.16 4.21
N TYR A 235 19.60 0.62 5.10
CA TYR A 235 20.20 1.04 6.36
C TYR A 235 19.09 1.35 7.36
N ASN A 236 19.46 1.41 8.63
CA ASN A 236 18.55 1.80 9.70
C ASN A 236 18.23 3.30 9.63
N MET A 237 17.00 3.64 9.31
CA MET A 237 16.51 4.99 9.07
C MET A 237 15.93 5.66 10.33
N ASP A 238 15.45 4.90 11.32
CA ASP A 238 14.66 5.43 12.44
C ASP A 238 15.14 4.95 13.83
N SER A 239 16.36 4.43 13.91
CA SER A 239 17.05 3.97 15.13
C SER A 239 16.40 2.76 15.83
N ASP A 240 15.57 1.99 15.13
CA ASP A 240 15.09 0.68 15.59
C ASP A 240 16.14 -0.44 15.25
N PRO A 241 15.89 -1.75 15.42
CA PRO A 241 16.88 -2.77 15.05
C PRO A 241 16.78 -3.23 13.57
N GLU A 242 15.77 -2.80 12.83
CA GLU A 242 15.48 -3.21 11.47
C GLU A 242 16.28 -2.36 10.45
N LEU A 243 16.31 -2.81 9.20
CA LEU A 243 16.97 -2.09 8.12
C LEU A 243 15.92 -1.81 7.06
N GLU A 244 15.80 -0.55 6.67
CA GLU A 244 14.79 -0.11 5.72
C GLU A 244 15.44 0.19 4.37
N PHE A 245 14.68 -0.03 3.31
CA PHE A 245 15.10 0.35 1.97
C PHE A 245 14.72 1.81 1.66
N ASP A 246 15.74 2.65 1.49
CA ASP A 246 15.59 4.03 1.01
C ASP A 246 15.28 4.03 -0.50
N ARG A 247 13.99 3.93 -0.79
CA ARG A 247 13.41 3.98 -2.13
C ARG A 247 13.76 5.27 -2.88
N THR A 248 14.02 6.38 -2.18
CA THR A 248 14.34 7.69 -2.79
C THR A 248 15.77 7.71 -3.32
N ARG A 249 16.74 7.28 -2.52
CA ARG A 249 18.13 7.10 -3.01
C ARG A 249 18.17 6.13 -4.18
N ALA A 250 17.47 5.01 -4.05
CA ALA A 250 17.49 3.96 -5.05
C ALA A 250 16.89 4.41 -6.39
N ILE A 251 15.74 5.10 -6.39
CA ILE A 251 15.12 5.57 -7.64
C ILE A 251 15.94 6.65 -8.32
N ASN A 252 16.47 7.62 -7.56
CA ASN A 252 17.29 8.69 -8.11
C ASN A 252 18.55 8.13 -8.77
N ASP A 253 19.27 7.23 -8.09
CA ASP A 253 20.52 6.69 -8.63
C ASP A 253 20.31 5.74 -9.81
N CYS A 254 19.30 4.87 -9.76
CA CYS A 254 19.10 3.93 -10.86
C CYS A 254 18.49 4.60 -12.11
N THR A 255 17.58 5.56 -11.96
CA THR A 255 17.08 6.33 -13.11
C THR A 255 18.19 7.18 -13.72
N ALA A 256 19.05 7.82 -12.91
CA ALA A 256 20.22 8.54 -13.40
C ALA A 256 21.21 7.62 -14.15
N ALA A 257 21.48 6.42 -13.62
CA ALA A 257 22.39 5.46 -14.25
C ALA A 257 21.86 4.95 -15.60
N THR A 258 20.54 4.85 -15.75
CA THR A 258 19.88 4.32 -16.96
C THR A 258 19.45 5.40 -17.96
N ASN A 259 19.41 6.68 -17.56
CA ASN A 259 19.01 7.81 -18.39
C ASN A 259 19.70 7.91 -19.77
N PRO A 260 20.99 7.54 -19.93
CA PRO A 260 21.60 7.58 -21.27
C PRO A 260 20.96 6.62 -22.28
N ASP A 261 20.30 5.56 -21.80
CA ASP A 261 19.77 4.45 -22.62
C ASP A 261 18.23 4.37 -22.60
N VAL A 262 17.55 5.20 -21.79
CA VAL A 262 16.10 5.20 -21.60
C VAL A 262 15.55 6.61 -21.76
N TYR A 263 14.54 6.77 -22.61
CA TYR A 263 13.70 7.97 -22.64
C TYR A 263 12.42 7.69 -21.84
N PHE A 264 12.39 8.13 -20.58
CA PHE A 264 11.32 7.80 -19.64
C PHE A 264 9.92 8.24 -20.10
N PRO A 265 9.72 9.39 -20.79
CA PRO A 265 8.39 9.80 -21.26
C PRO A 265 7.70 8.85 -22.24
N SER A 266 8.40 7.83 -22.77
CA SER A 266 7.77 6.75 -23.54
C SER A 266 6.99 5.74 -22.70
N PHE A 267 7.12 5.78 -21.37
CA PHE A 267 6.55 4.80 -20.44
C PHE A 267 5.62 5.50 -19.45
N ILE A 268 4.67 4.79 -18.86
CA ILE A 268 3.83 5.28 -17.75
C ILE A 268 4.34 4.78 -16.39
N GLY A 269 5.14 3.71 -16.38
CA GLY A 269 5.66 3.10 -15.17
C GLY A 269 7.09 2.56 -15.32
N ILE A 270 7.74 2.37 -14.18
CA ILE A 270 9.14 2.01 -14.03
C ILE A 270 9.22 0.82 -13.06
N ASN A 271 9.63 -0.36 -13.55
CA ASN A 271 9.93 -1.49 -12.68
C ASN A 271 11.44 -1.50 -12.40
N MET A 272 11.85 -1.48 -11.14
CA MET A 272 13.26 -1.48 -10.74
C MET A 272 13.65 -2.83 -10.15
N MET A 273 14.50 -3.58 -10.85
CA MET A 273 14.96 -4.91 -10.42
C MET A 273 16.31 -4.78 -9.74
N PHE A 274 16.44 -5.25 -8.51
CA PHE A 274 17.68 -5.19 -7.73
C PHE A 274 18.42 -6.53 -7.69
N ASN A 275 19.75 -6.48 -7.63
CA ASN A 275 20.56 -7.70 -7.66
C ASN A 275 20.80 -8.35 -6.28
N ALA A 276 20.23 -7.78 -5.22
CA ALA A 276 20.25 -8.31 -3.87
C ALA A 276 18.93 -7.97 -3.15
N ASP A 277 18.73 -8.60 -2.00
CA ASP A 277 17.60 -8.32 -1.12
C ASP A 277 17.51 -6.83 -0.74
N LEU A 278 16.30 -6.31 -0.55
CA LEU A 278 16.05 -4.92 -0.13
C LEU A 278 15.99 -4.88 1.40
N ASP A 279 14.79 -4.86 1.96
CA ASP A 279 14.46 -4.86 3.38
C ASP A 279 13.50 -6.00 3.73
N GLY A 280 13.53 -7.09 2.96
CA GLY A 280 12.57 -8.19 3.06
C GLY A 280 11.31 -8.01 2.20
N TYR A 281 11.04 -6.80 1.69
CA TYR A 281 9.84 -6.47 0.92
C TYR A 281 10.13 -6.25 -0.58
N ALA A 282 9.16 -6.59 -1.42
CA ALA A 282 8.98 -5.97 -2.73
C ALA A 282 8.11 -4.72 -2.53
N TRP A 283 8.30 -3.68 -3.32
CA TRP A 283 7.56 -2.44 -3.12
C TRP A 283 6.86 -1.98 -4.39
N GLY A 284 5.66 -1.41 -4.24
CA GLY A 284 4.84 -0.90 -5.33
C GLY A 284 4.18 0.41 -4.94
N GLY A 285 4.08 1.35 -5.88
CA GLY A 285 3.52 2.66 -5.58
C GLY A 285 3.74 3.69 -6.67
N SER A 286 4.07 4.91 -6.27
CA SER A 286 4.28 6.02 -7.21
C SER A 286 5.35 6.99 -6.73
N ARG A 287 5.99 7.72 -7.64
CA ARG A 287 6.98 8.74 -7.31
C ARG A 287 6.79 9.98 -8.14
N TYR A 288 6.77 11.15 -7.49
CA TYR A 288 6.78 12.42 -8.21
C TYR A 288 8.22 12.76 -8.58
N LEU A 289 8.54 12.73 -9.88
CA LEU A 289 9.89 12.92 -10.41
C LEU A 289 9.89 13.74 -11.69
N THR A 290 11.04 14.37 -11.96
CA THR A 290 11.36 14.95 -13.26
C THR A 290 12.34 14.04 -14.00
N LEU A 291 11.87 13.41 -15.08
CA LEU A 291 12.68 12.52 -15.91
C LEU A 291 12.61 13.00 -17.37
N ASP A 292 13.78 13.19 -17.99
CA ASP A 292 13.91 13.75 -19.35
C ASP A 292 13.09 15.02 -19.60
N GLY A 293 13.04 15.92 -18.60
CA GLY A 293 12.31 17.19 -18.68
C GLY A 293 10.80 17.09 -18.47
N VAL A 294 10.25 15.90 -18.17
CA VAL A 294 8.84 15.69 -17.85
C VAL A 294 8.69 15.44 -16.35
N THR A 295 7.92 16.31 -15.69
CA THR A 295 7.60 16.21 -14.27
C THR A 295 6.18 15.70 -14.07
N ARG A 296 6.03 14.57 -13.37
CA ARG A 296 4.73 13.99 -12.99
C ARG A 296 4.90 12.90 -11.94
N LEU A 297 3.78 12.34 -11.48
CA LEU A 297 3.78 11.04 -10.81
C LEU A 297 4.07 9.92 -11.82
N TRP A 298 5.06 9.10 -11.50
CA TRP A 298 5.41 7.87 -12.20
C TRP A 298 4.95 6.69 -11.36
N ASN A 299 4.41 5.65 -12.01
CA ASN A 299 4.17 4.38 -11.33
C ASN A 299 5.50 3.66 -11.15
N VAL A 300 5.78 3.13 -9.96
CA VAL A 300 7.09 2.53 -9.68
C VAL A 300 6.95 1.25 -8.88
N THR A 301 7.78 0.26 -9.20
CA THR A 301 8.03 -0.90 -8.33
C THR A 301 9.52 -1.06 -8.02
N TRP A 302 9.85 -1.61 -6.85
CA TRP A 302 11.20 -1.97 -6.43
C TRP A 302 11.24 -3.44 -6.01
N GLU A 303 11.98 -4.23 -6.78
CA GLU A 303 11.84 -5.68 -6.76
C GLU A 303 13.15 -6.37 -6.33
N PRO A 304 13.18 -7.08 -5.19
CA PRO A 304 14.29 -7.94 -4.83
C PRO A 304 14.33 -9.21 -5.70
N PRO A 305 15.43 -9.99 -5.65
CA PRO A 305 15.56 -11.25 -6.41
C PRO A 305 14.45 -12.27 -6.20
N TRP A 306 13.89 -12.36 -5.00
CA TRP A 306 12.77 -13.25 -4.73
C TRP A 306 11.47 -12.72 -5.37
N GLY A 307 11.28 -11.39 -5.46
CA GLY A 307 10.10 -10.76 -6.05
C GLY A 307 10.00 -11.00 -7.55
N TYR A 308 11.02 -10.62 -8.33
CA TYR A 308 10.99 -10.83 -9.78
C TYR A 308 11.20 -12.27 -10.25
N SER A 309 11.43 -13.21 -9.33
CA SER A 309 11.50 -14.63 -9.65
C SER A 309 10.12 -15.29 -9.71
N ASP A 310 9.07 -14.60 -9.25
CA ASP A 310 7.69 -15.06 -9.28
C ASP A 310 6.79 -13.96 -9.88
N LEU A 311 6.14 -14.27 -11.00
CA LEU A 311 5.39 -13.28 -11.79
C LEU A 311 4.23 -12.65 -11.02
N HIS A 312 3.67 -13.35 -10.02
CA HIS A 312 2.60 -12.78 -9.21
C HIS A 312 3.04 -11.59 -8.38
N VAL A 313 4.29 -11.53 -7.89
CA VAL A 313 4.78 -10.38 -7.12
C VAL A 313 4.83 -9.16 -8.04
N ILE A 314 5.43 -9.31 -9.23
CA ILE A 314 5.46 -8.21 -10.21
C ILE A 314 4.06 -7.73 -10.58
N ALA A 315 3.11 -8.66 -10.77
CA ALA A 315 1.72 -8.29 -11.06
C ALA A 315 1.04 -7.56 -9.89
N HIS A 316 1.34 -7.95 -8.64
CA HIS A 316 0.87 -7.31 -7.41
C HIS A 316 1.40 -5.87 -7.32
N GLU A 317 2.72 -5.67 -7.41
CA GLU A 317 3.33 -4.34 -7.30
C GLU A 317 2.92 -3.40 -8.44
N MET A 318 2.79 -3.94 -9.65
CA MET A 318 2.23 -3.18 -10.78
C MET A 318 0.75 -2.82 -10.52
N GLY A 319 -0.02 -3.68 -9.85
CA GLY A 319 -1.37 -3.40 -9.39
C GLY A 319 -1.42 -2.19 -8.46
N HIS A 320 -0.50 -2.10 -7.49
CA HIS A 320 -0.30 -0.90 -6.69
C HIS A 320 0.03 0.30 -7.58
N GLY A 321 0.94 0.16 -8.54
CA GLY A 321 1.23 1.20 -9.54
C GLY A 321 -0.03 1.71 -10.26
N PHE A 322 -0.98 0.84 -10.61
CA PHE A 322 -2.23 1.21 -11.27
C PHE A 322 -3.31 1.83 -10.39
N GLY A 323 -3.09 1.91 -9.08
CA GLY A 323 -4.09 2.49 -8.17
C GLY A 323 -4.67 1.51 -7.17
N LEU A 324 -4.40 0.21 -7.29
CA LEU A 324 -5.10 -0.80 -6.50
C LEU A 324 -4.60 -0.81 -5.04
N PRO A 325 -5.51 -0.85 -4.05
CA PRO A 325 -5.16 -1.13 -2.67
C PRO A 325 -5.11 -2.66 -2.46
N HIS A 326 -4.73 -3.09 -1.27
CA HIS A 326 -4.99 -4.47 -0.87
C HIS A 326 -6.50 -4.73 -0.72
N SER A 327 -6.87 -6.00 -0.86
CA SER A 327 -8.11 -6.54 -0.30
C SER A 327 -7.78 -7.53 0.81
N ALA A 328 -8.73 -7.78 1.70
CA ALA A 328 -8.53 -8.70 2.82
C ALA A 328 -9.83 -9.44 3.16
N TRP A 329 -9.79 -10.33 4.13
CA TRP A 329 -10.96 -10.77 4.88
C TRP A 329 -11.04 -10.02 6.21
N ASN A 330 -9.92 -9.93 6.93
CA ASN A 330 -9.78 -9.18 8.15
C ASN A 330 -9.06 -7.84 7.88
N PRO A 331 -9.66 -6.67 8.17
CA PRO A 331 -9.01 -5.38 7.92
C PRO A 331 -7.72 -5.15 8.73
N ALA A 332 -7.47 -5.95 9.78
CA ALA A 332 -6.24 -5.89 10.58
C ALA A 332 -5.11 -6.79 10.04
N VAL A 333 -5.39 -7.63 9.05
CA VAL A 333 -4.42 -8.58 8.48
C VAL A 333 -4.49 -8.50 6.95
N VAL A 334 -3.35 -8.33 6.31
CA VAL A 334 -3.22 -8.44 4.85
C VAL A 334 -2.85 -9.88 4.46
N TYR A 335 -2.93 -10.22 3.17
CA TYR A 335 -2.58 -11.56 2.66
C TYR A 335 -3.44 -12.71 3.17
N ASP A 336 -4.70 -12.43 3.46
CA ASP A 336 -5.65 -13.42 3.93
C ASP A 336 -6.79 -13.68 2.93
N ASN A 337 -6.90 -12.94 1.82
CA ASN A 337 -7.89 -13.17 0.77
C ASN A 337 -7.29 -13.95 -0.40
N ARG A 338 -7.55 -15.26 -0.45
CA ARG A 338 -7.08 -16.20 -1.49
C ARG A 338 -7.67 -16.01 -2.89
N TRP A 339 -8.58 -15.06 -3.06
CA TRP A 339 -9.27 -14.81 -4.33
C TRP A 339 -8.75 -13.58 -5.08
N ASP A 340 -7.77 -12.85 -4.53
CA ASP A 340 -7.27 -11.63 -5.13
C ASP A 340 -5.74 -11.67 -5.27
N VAL A 341 -5.23 -11.21 -6.41
CA VAL A 341 -3.79 -10.97 -6.56
C VAL A 341 -3.30 -9.88 -5.61
N MET A 342 -4.14 -8.89 -5.28
CA MET A 342 -3.84 -7.80 -4.33
C MET A 342 -3.97 -8.24 -2.85
N SER A 343 -3.81 -9.54 -2.60
CA SER A 343 -3.85 -10.16 -1.27
C SER A 343 -3.07 -11.48 -1.36
N ASP A 344 -3.62 -12.62 -0.93
CA ASP A 344 -2.93 -13.91 -0.98
C ASP A 344 -2.81 -14.47 -2.40
N GLY A 345 -1.77 -14.05 -3.10
CA GLY A 345 -1.34 -14.60 -4.39
C GLY A 345 -0.49 -15.86 -4.28
N TRP A 346 -0.11 -16.33 -3.08
CA TRP A 346 0.82 -17.46 -2.92
C TRP A 346 0.12 -18.81 -2.76
N THR A 347 -1.11 -18.80 -2.25
CA THR A 347 -1.90 -20.03 -2.10
C THR A 347 -2.00 -20.79 -3.43
N ASP A 348 -1.84 -22.11 -3.34
CA ASP A 348 -1.98 -23.05 -4.46
C ASP A 348 -1.08 -22.77 -5.69
N CYS A 349 0.01 -22.01 -5.52
CA CYS A 349 0.98 -21.70 -6.59
C CYS A 349 1.53 -22.93 -7.32
N ASN A 350 1.56 -24.11 -6.68
CA ASN A 350 1.95 -25.36 -7.36
C ASN A 350 1.07 -25.68 -8.58
N ASN A 351 -0.18 -25.22 -8.58
CA ASN A 351 -1.12 -25.43 -9.68
C ASN A 351 -0.96 -24.43 -10.84
N SER A 352 -0.19 -23.35 -10.65
CA SER A 352 0.06 -22.32 -11.68
C SER A 352 1.55 -22.02 -11.87
N ARG A 353 2.46 -22.91 -11.44
CA ARG A 353 3.90 -22.64 -11.49
C ARG A 353 4.45 -22.73 -12.93
N ASN A 354 5.11 -21.67 -13.37
CA ASN A 354 5.89 -21.62 -14.60
C ASN A 354 7.38 -21.91 -14.32
N PRO A 355 8.07 -22.68 -15.17
CA PRO A 355 9.49 -23.00 -14.97
C PRO A 355 10.42 -21.79 -15.10
N THR A 356 10.02 -20.76 -15.84
CA THR A 356 10.80 -19.54 -16.03
C THR A 356 10.43 -18.49 -15.00
N TYR A 357 9.13 -18.21 -14.85
CA TYR A 357 8.60 -17.06 -14.10
C TYR A 357 7.98 -17.41 -12.75
N GLY A 358 8.29 -18.58 -12.19
CA GLY A 358 7.83 -18.97 -10.85
C GLY A 358 6.30 -19.07 -10.76
N CYS A 359 5.73 -18.68 -9.63
CA CYS A 359 4.29 -18.63 -9.47
C CYS A 359 3.65 -17.58 -10.38
N LEU A 360 2.62 -17.99 -11.12
CA LEU A 360 1.84 -17.07 -11.94
C LEU A 360 0.74 -16.40 -11.11
N PRO A 361 0.37 -15.14 -11.41
CA PRO A 361 -0.69 -14.44 -10.72
C PRO A 361 -2.05 -15.12 -10.93
N GLN A 362 -2.98 -14.88 -9.99
CA GLN A 362 -4.41 -15.02 -10.24
C GLN A 362 -4.98 -13.66 -10.65
N SER A 363 -6.28 -13.60 -10.92
CA SER A 363 -6.93 -12.33 -11.24
C SER A 363 -7.24 -11.50 -10.01
N THR A 364 -7.47 -10.21 -10.24
CA THR A 364 -7.99 -9.33 -9.19
C THR A 364 -9.52 -9.33 -9.14
N ILE A 365 -10.07 -8.89 -8.01
CA ILE A 365 -11.51 -8.85 -7.73
C ILE A 365 -12.26 -7.82 -8.59
N ALA A 366 -13.55 -8.02 -8.77
CA ALA A 366 -14.43 -7.18 -9.57
C ALA A 366 -14.47 -5.74 -9.08
N TYR A 367 -14.36 -5.50 -7.77
CA TYR A 367 -14.23 -4.14 -7.23
C TYR A 367 -13.00 -3.41 -7.80
N HIS A 368 -11.84 -4.09 -7.86
CA HIS A 368 -10.61 -3.53 -8.42
C HIS A 368 -10.73 -3.33 -9.94
N LYS A 369 -11.27 -4.33 -10.66
CA LYS A 369 -11.54 -4.18 -12.10
C LYS A 369 -12.53 -3.03 -12.39
N ASP A 370 -13.54 -2.81 -11.56
CA ASP A 370 -14.50 -1.70 -11.69
C ASP A 370 -13.83 -0.35 -11.42
N ARG A 371 -13.01 -0.27 -10.37
CA ARG A 371 -12.22 0.92 -10.04
C ARG A 371 -11.33 1.35 -11.20
N LEU A 372 -10.73 0.40 -11.92
CA LEU A 372 -9.90 0.65 -13.10
C LEU A 372 -10.70 0.89 -14.40
N GLY A 373 -12.04 0.87 -14.33
CA GLY A 373 -12.92 1.12 -15.47
C GLY A 373 -13.10 -0.08 -16.39
N TRP A 374 -12.66 -1.28 -16.00
CA TRP A 374 -12.69 -2.47 -16.85
C TRP A 374 -14.01 -3.24 -16.82
N ILE A 375 -14.84 -3.04 -15.79
CA ILE A 375 -16.20 -3.62 -15.74
C ILE A 375 -17.17 -2.84 -16.65
N GLY A 376 -17.10 -1.50 -16.58
CA GLY A 376 -17.89 -0.60 -17.41
C GLY A 376 -19.39 -0.88 -17.38
N SER A 377 -20.02 -0.97 -18.56
CA SER A 377 -21.47 -1.20 -18.70
C SER A 377 -21.94 -2.60 -18.28
N ARG A 378 -21.01 -3.51 -17.90
CA ARG A 378 -21.33 -4.88 -17.45
C ARG A 378 -21.52 -4.96 -15.93
N GLN A 379 -21.66 -3.82 -15.26
CA GLN A 379 -22.12 -3.73 -13.87
C GLN A 379 -23.65 -3.67 -13.79
N VAL A 380 -24.23 -4.38 -12.83
CA VAL A 380 -25.65 -4.23 -12.45
C VAL A 380 -25.73 -3.72 -11.02
N VAL A 381 -26.54 -2.69 -10.77
CA VAL A 381 -26.81 -2.17 -9.42
C VAL A 381 -28.19 -2.65 -8.95
N VAL A 382 -28.25 -3.31 -7.80
CA VAL A 382 -29.51 -3.72 -7.14
C VAL A 382 -29.77 -2.78 -5.96
N SER A 383 -30.49 -1.70 -6.24
CA SER A 383 -30.82 -0.65 -5.27
C SER A 383 -31.79 -1.11 -4.17
N PRO A 384 -31.85 -0.41 -3.03
CA PRO A 384 -32.86 -0.68 -2.00
C PRO A 384 -34.29 -0.68 -2.57
N GLY A 385 -35.10 -1.64 -2.11
CA GLY A 385 -36.45 -1.92 -2.61
C GLY A 385 -36.50 -2.83 -3.85
N ALA A 386 -35.36 -3.27 -4.38
CA ALA A 386 -35.31 -4.11 -5.59
C ALA A 386 -35.09 -5.61 -5.27
N LEU A 387 -35.76 -6.44 -6.07
CA LEU A 387 -35.52 -7.87 -6.19
C LEU A 387 -35.17 -8.15 -7.66
N ALA A 388 -34.01 -8.76 -7.92
CA ALA A 388 -33.55 -9.04 -9.26
C ALA A 388 -32.97 -10.44 -9.38
N THR A 389 -33.17 -11.08 -10.53
CA THR A 389 -32.45 -12.29 -10.92
C THR A 389 -31.50 -11.93 -12.06
N ILE A 390 -30.21 -12.17 -11.85
CA ILE A 390 -29.12 -11.80 -12.76
C ILE A 390 -28.40 -13.06 -13.20
N THR A 391 -28.09 -13.19 -14.48
CA THR A 391 -27.09 -14.16 -14.95
C THR A 391 -25.74 -13.47 -14.94
N LEU A 392 -24.85 -13.88 -14.04
CA LEU A 392 -23.51 -13.35 -13.85
C LEU A 392 -22.53 -14.17 -14.70
N GLU A 393 -21.75 -13.51 -15.55
CA GLU A 393 -20.64 -14.09 -16.31
C GLU A 393 -19.44 -14.32 -15.40
N GLN A 394 -18.66 -15.37 -15.68
CA GLN A 394 -17.34 -15.55 -15.08
C GLN A 394 -16.47 -14.30 -15.28
N LEU A 395 -15.82 -13.87 -14.21
CA LEU A 395 -15.02 -12.65 -14.19
C LEU A 395 -13.79 -12.76 -15.09
N ASP A 396 -13.28 -13.97 -15.31
CA ASP A 396 -12.12 -14.24 -16.14
C ASP A 396 -12.50 -14.99 -17.40
N LEU A 397 -11.90 -14.58 -18.52
CA LEU A 397 -12.19 -15.11 -19.86
C LEU A 397 -13.70 -15.21 -20.15
N PRO A 398 -14.48 -14.12 -19.98
CA PRO A 398 -15.92 -14.14 -20.23
C PRO A 398 -16.22 -14.54 -21.68
N GLN A 399 -17.25 -15.37 -21.87
CA GLN A 399 -17.61 -15.89 -23.20
C GLN A 399 -18.88 -15.24 -23.76
N GLY A 400 -19.60 -14.48 -22.94
CA GLY A 400 -20.81 -13.75 -23.30
C GLY A 400 -20.82 -12.31 -22.82
N GLY A 401 -21.89 -11.58 -23.13
CA GLY A 401 -22.12 -10.19 -22.76
C GLY A 401 -22.85 -10.00 -21.43
N ASN A 402 -23.03 -11.06 -20.63
CA ASN A 402 -23.73 -10.96 -19.34
C ASN A 402 -22.95 -10.06 -18.37
N PRO A 403 -23.60 -9.52 -17.33
CA PRO A 403 -22.92 -8.76 -16.27
C PRO A 403 -21.70 -9.50 -15.70
N LEU A 404 -20.65 -8.78 -15.36
CA LEU A 404 -19.44 -9.30 -14.68
C LEU A 404 -19.46 -9.04 -13.18
N MET A 405 -20.26 -8.08 -12.76
CA MET A 405 -20.33 -7.61 -11.38
C MET A 405 -21.76 -7.23 -11.04
N VAL A 406 -22.23 -7.62 -9.85
CA VAL A 406 -23.41 -7.02 -9.23
C VAL A 406 -22.96 -6.17 -8.04
N ARG A 407 -23.45 -4.94 -7.96
CA ARG A 407 -23.25 -4.03 -6.83
C ARG A 407 -24.56 -3.87 -6.06
N ILE A 408 -24.49 -4.01 -4.73
CA ILE A 408 -25.66 -3.93 -3.83
C ILE A 408 -25.41 -2.83 -2.79
N PRO A 409 -25.87 -1.58 -3.02
CA PRO A 409 -25.72 -0.49 -2.07
C PRO A 409 -26.39 -0.77 -0.72
N ILE A 410 -25.65 -0.65 0.37
CA ILE A 410 -26.20 -0.77 1.73
C ILE A 410 -26.85 0.57 2.11
N GLY A 411 -28.16 0.56 2.34
CA GLY A 411 -28.92 1.78 2.62
C GLY A 411 -28.87 2.82 1.49
N GLY A 412 -28.55 2.40 0.26
CA GLY A 412 -28.36 3.31 -0.88
C GLY A 412 -27.01 4.01 -0.92
N SER A 413 -26.04 3.61 -0.07
CA SER A 413 -24.75 4.27 0.03
C SER A 413 -23.88 4.10 -1.23
N PRO A 414 -23.23 5.18 -1.71
CA PRO A 414 -22.26 5.11 -2.80
C PRO A 414 -20.87 4.63 -2.34
N THR A 415 -20.61 4.55 -1.03
CA THR A 415 -19.30 4.14 -0.50
C THR A 415 -19.36 2.81 0.24
N ASN A 416 -20.54 2.40 0.72
CA ASN A 416 -20.75 1.16 1.48
C ASN A 416 -21.72 0.22 0.75
N PHE A 417 -21.21 -0.91 0.24
CA PHE A 417 -21.98 -1.81 -0.63
C PHE A 417 -21.38 -3.22 -0.66
N TYR A 418 -22.17 -4.21 -1.09
CA TYR A 418 -21.62 -5.51 -1.48
C TYR A 418 -21.31 -5.55 -2.97
N THR A 419 -20.32 -6.35 -3.35
CA THR A 419 -20.03 -6.72 -4.74
C THR A 419 -20.09 -8.22 -4.89
N LEU A 420 -20.63 -8.70 -6.02
CA LEU A 420 -20.69 -10.12 -6.37
C LEU A 420 -19.95 -10.32 -7.68
N GLU A 421 -19.16 -11.39 -7.74
CA GLU A 421 -18.43 -11.84 -8.92
C GLU A 421 -18.55 -13.36 -9.07
N ALA A 422 -18.56 -13.86 -10.31
CA ALA A 422 -18.48 -15.30 -10.57
C ALA A 422 -17.04 -15.70 -10.84
N ARG A 423 -16.47 -16.58 -10.02
CA ARG A 423 -15.09 -17.05 -10.16
C ARG A 423 -15.05 -18.50 -10.61
N ARG A 424 -14.15 -18.78 -11.56
CA ARG A 424 -13.94 -20.11 -12.15
C ARG A 424 -12.46 -20.36 -12.35
N LYS A 425 -12.03 -21.62 -12.31
CA LYS A 425 -10.63 -22.02 -12.51
C LYS A 425 -10.27 -22.05 -14.00
N VAL A 426 -10.30 -20.89 -14.63
CA VAL A 426 -9.98 -20.65 -16.03
C VAL A 426 -8.96 -19.52 -16.15
N GLY A 427 -8.16 -19.50 -17.22
CA GLY A 427 -7.14 -18.45 -17.39
C GLY A 427 -6.15 -18.42 -16.23
N TYR A 428 -5.84 -17.22 -15.72
CA TYR A 428 -4.96 -17.04 -14.56
C TYR A 428 -5.57 -17.52 -13.23
N ASP A 429 -6.89 -17.66 -13.14
CA ASP A 429 -7.60 -18.17 -11.96
C ASP A 429 -7.50 -19.70 -11.77
N VAL A 430 -6.68 -20.41 -12.56
CA VAL A 430 -6.52 -21.87 -12.49
C VAL A 430 -6.17 -22.40 -11.09
N LYS A 431 -5.45 -21.60 -10.29
CA LYS A 431 -5.01 -21.96 -8.93
C LYS A 431 -5.99 -21.58 -7.83
N LEU A 432 -7.09 -20.89 -8.10
CA LEU A 432 -8.05 -20.49 -7.06
C LEU A 432 -8.49 -21.70 -6.23
N PRO A 433 -8.85 -21.52 -4.95
CA PRO A 433 -9.23 -22.64 -4.08
C PRO A 433 -10.53 -23.32 -4.54
N GLY A 434 -11.51 -22.54 -5.02
CA GLY A 434 -12.83 -23.04 -5.44
C GLY A 434 -13.35 -22.41 -6.73
N GLN A 435 -14.65 -22.61 -6.99
CA GLN A 435 -15.41 -21.95 -8.07
C GLN A 435 -16.83 -21.69 -7.57
N GLY A 436 -17.36 -20.50 -7.84
CA GLY A 436 -18.66 -20.08 -7.31
C GLY A 436 -18.87 -18.58 -7.45
N VAL A 437 -19.80 -18.06 -6.66
CA VAL A 437 -19.97 -16.62 -6.49
C VAL A 437 -19.18 -16.18 -5.27
N ILE A 438 -18.34 -15.16 -5.42
CA ILE A 438 -17.60 -14.52 -4.35
C ILE A 438 -18.28 -13.19 -4.02
N ILE A 439 -18.30 -12.86 -2.73
CA ILE A 439 -18.93 -11.64 -2.22
C ILE A 439 -17.89 -10.86 -1.43
N HIS A 440 -17.74 -9.58 -1.77
CA HIS A 440 -16.97 -8.63 -0.96
C HIS A 440 -17.90 -7.58 -0.38
N LYS A 441 -17.73 -7.26 0.91
CA LYS A 441 -18.24 -6.03 1.51
C LYS A 441 -17.23 -4.93 1.24
N VAL A 442 -17.69 -3.86 0.61
CA VAL A 442 -16.86 -2.72 0.22
C VAL A 442 -17.25 -1.49 1.03
N ASP A 443 -16.26 -0.87 1.67
CA ASP A 443 -16.34 0.48 2.23
C ASP A 443 -15.17 1.31 1.68
N THR A 444 -15.45 2.21 0.74
CA THR A 444 -14.41 3.01 0.08
C THR A 444 -13.76 4.05 0.98
N ASN A 445 -14.24 4.20 2.21
CA ASN A 445 -13.65 5.06 3.24
C ASN A 445 -12.72 4.28 4.19
N GLN A 446 -12.33 3.06 3.84
CA GLN A 446 -11.35 2.26 4.59
C GLN A 446 -10.05 2.14 3.78
N SER A 447 -8.91 2.03 4.46
CA SER A 447 -7.60 1.82 3.81
C SER A 447 -7.55 0.52 3.01
N ILE A 448 -8.21 -0.53 3.52
CA ILE A 448 -8.50 -1.80 2.82
C ILE A 448 -10.00 -1.81 2.50
N PRO A 449 -10.40 -1.31 1.32
CA PRO A 449 -11.80 -1.02 1.05
C PRO A 449 -12.64 -2.27 0.75
N ALA A 450 -12.05 -3.36 0.27
CA ALA A 450 -12.77 -4.58 -0.09
C ALA A 450 -12.44 -5.72 0.87
N LEU A 451 -13.44 -6.14 1.64
CA LEU A 451 -13.36 -7.25 2.57
C LEU A 451 -14.16 -8.45 2.06
N LEU A 452 -13.49 -9.59 1.89
CA LEU A 452 -14.13 -10.86 1.53
C LEU A 452 -15.14 -11.25 2.60
N VAL A 453 -16.33 -11.64 2.19
CA VAL A 453 -17.31 -12.24 3.09
C VAL A 453 -16.95 -13.71 3.27
N ASP A 454 -16.82 -14.11 4.54
CA ASP A 454 -16.64 -15.51 4.96
C ASP A 454 -17.74 -15.86 5.96
N ALA A 455 -18.57 -16.84 5.62
CA ALA A 455 -19.79 -17.18 6.34
C ALA A 455 -19.54 -17.91 7.66
N ASP A 456 -18.46 -18.69 7.79
CA ASP A 456 -18.13 -19.39 9.03
C ASP A 456 -17.09 -18.65 9.89
N ASN A 457 -16.45 -17.61 9.30
CA ASN A 457 -15.56 -16.67 9.95
C ASN A 457 -14.40 -17.37 10.69
N ASN A 458 -13.87 -18.42 10.06
CA ASN A 458 -12.81 -19.27 10.61
C ASN A 458 -11.40 -18.79 10.22
N GLY A 459 -11.30 -17.79 9.33
CA GLY A 459 -10.05 -17.20 8.82
C GLY A 459 -9.36 -17.98 7.71
N ASN A 460 -10.00 -19.00 7.15
CA ASN A 460 -9.57 -19.75 6.00
C ASN A 460 -10.40 -19.38 4.78
N THR A 461 -10.00 -18.32 4.09
CA THR A 461 -10.72 -17.78 2.91
C THR A 461 -10.72 -18.68 1.67
N GLY A 462 -10.10 -19.86 1.75
CA GLY A 462 -10.02 -20.84 0.67
C GLY A 462 -10.92 -22.06 0.85
N ASP A 463 -11.91 -22.00 1.74
CA ASP A 463 -12.87 -23.10 1.94
C ASP A 463 -14.30 -22.71 1.55
N ALA A 464 -15.26 -23.54 1.95
CA ALA A 464 -16.68 -23.38 1.61
C ALA A 464 -17.33 -22.18 2.30
N GLY A 465 -16.73 -21.59 3.35
CA GLY A 465 -17.26 -20.40 4.01
C GLY A 465 -17.18 -19.15 3.13
N ALA A 466 -16.18 -19.09 2.25
CA ALA A 466 -15.85 -17.93 1.43
C ALA A 466 -16.39 -17.97 -0.02
N VAL A 467 -17.13 -19.03 -0.40
CA VAL A 467 -17.65 -19.21 -1.77
C VAL A 467 -19.08 -19.73 -1.76
N TRP A 468 -19.96 -19.06 -2.51
CA TRP A 468 -21.35 -19.47 -2.64
C TRP A 468 -21.58 -20.28 -3.90
N THR A 469 -22.23 -21.43 -3.73
CA THR A 469 -22.55 -22.41 -4.77
C THR A 469 -24.07 -22.57 -4.93
N PRO A 470 -24.56 -23.19 -6.01
CA PRO A 470 -25.99 -23.32 -6.27
C PRO A 470 -26.81 -23.88 -5.10
N GLY A 471 -27.83 -23.13 -4.70
CA GLY A 471 -28.72 -23.44 -3.57
C GLY A 471 -28.38 -22.68 -2.28
N GLU A 472 -27.19 -22.10 -2.18
CA GLU A 472 -26.74 -21.38 -0.99
C GLU A 472 -27.20 -19.93 -0.99
N ILE A 473 -27.35 -19.38 0.22
CA ILE A 473 -27.88 -18.04 0.46
C ILE A 473 -26.95 -17.29 1.41
N PHE A 474 -26.44 -16.14 0.96
CA PHE A 474 -25.88 -15.11 1.84
C PHE A 474 -27.01 -14.23 2.39
N SER A 475 -26.94 -13.87 3.66
CA SER A 475 -27.94 -13.01 4.32
C SER A 475 -27.29 -12.00 5.26
N ASP A 476 -27.60 -10.73 5.02
CA ASP A 476 -27.34 -9.62 5.94
C ASP A 476 -28.70 -9.09 6.42
N ASN A 477 -29.17 -9.66 7.53
CA ASN A 477 -30.49 -9.34 8.09
C ASN A 477 -30.57 -7.91 8.63
N VAL A 478 -29.44 -7.31 9.03
CA VAL A 478 -29.39 -5.94 9.55
C VAL A 478 -29.69 -4.96 8.43
N ASN A 479 -29.13 -5.19 7.25
CA ASN A 479 -29.32 -4.32 6.10
C ASN A 479 -30.46 -4.75 5.16
N GLY A 480 -31.09 -5.90 5.44
CA GLY A 480 -32.20 -6.45 4.66
C GLY A 480 -31.75 -6.98 3.29
N ILE A 481 -30.53 -7.51 3.20
CA ILE A 481 -29.93 -7.97 1.94
C ILE A 481 -29.85 -9.50 1.93
N GLN A 482 -30.25 -10.11 0.82
CA GLN A 482 -30.08 -11.53 0.55
C GLN A 482 -29.53 -11.75 -0.85
N VAL A 483 -28.64 -12.73 -0.99
CA VAL A 483 -28.14 -13.21 -2.27
C VAL A 483 -28.28 -14.72 -2.29
N ARG A 484 -28.95 -15.26 -3.30
CA ARG A 484 -29.02 -16.71 -3.54
C ARG A 484 -28.34 -17.04 -4.85
N VAL A 485 -27.47 -18.05 -4.85
CA VAL A 485 -26.98 -18.65 -6.10
C VAL A 485 -28.01 -19.65 -6.58
N ASP A 486 -28.72 -19.33 -7.67
CA ASP A 486 -29.83 -20.16 -8.17
C ASP A 486 -29.33 -21.40 -8.92
N GLY A 487 -28.23 -21.27 -9.65
CA GLY A 487 -27.72 -22.33 -10.53
C GLY A 487 -26.42 -21.92 -11.22
N SER A 488 -25.65 -22.90 -11.69
CA SER A 488 -24.54 -22.66 -12.60
C SER A 488 -25.05 -22.53 -14.04
N THR A 489 -24.37 -21.71 -14.83
CA THR A 489 -24.54 -21.66 -16.30
C THR A 489 -23.33 -22.32 -16.96
N ALA A 490 -23.25 -22.30 -18.30
CA ALA A 490 -22.06 -22.77 -19.00
C ALA A 490 -20.82 -21.93 -18.66
N THR A 491 -21.00 -20.64 -18.35
CA THR A 491 -19.91 -19.65 -18.26
C THR A 491 -20.06 -18.70 -17.06
N GLY A 492 -20.78 -19.14 -16.02
CA GLY A 492 -21.04 -18.32 -14.84
C GLY A 492 -22.12 -18.91 -13.94
N TYR A 493 -22.93 -18.05 -13.33
CA TYR A 493 -23.99 -18.43 -12.37
C TYR A 493 -25.21 -17.53 -12.51
N THR A 494 -26.40 -18.05 -12.23
CA THR A 494 -27.59 -17.23 -12.03
C THR A 494 -27.73 -16.93 -10.53
N VAL A 495 -27.94 -15.67 -10.19
CA VAL A 495 -28.11 -15.20 -8.81
C VAL A 495 -29.40 -14.42 -8.66
N SER A 496 -30.10 -14.64 -7.55
CA SER A 496 -31.21 -13.80 -7.11
C SER A 496 -30.73 -12.90 -5.99
N VAL A 497 -31.00 -11.61 -6.09
CA VAL A 497 -30.56 -10.59 -5.14
C VAL A 497 -31.77 -9.80 -4.67
N SER A 498 -31.97 -9.77 -3.35
CA SER A 498 -32.93 -8.88 -2.70
C SER A 498 -32.17 -7.83 -1.91
N ASN A 499 -32.50 -6.56 -2.13
CA ASN A 499 -32.04 -5.44 -1.32
C ASN A 499 -33.27 -4.75 -0.74
N GLN A 500 -33.62 -5.07 0.51
CA GLN A 500 -34.81 -4.54 1.21
C GLN A 500 -36.15 -4.78 0.49
N ALA A 501 -36.22 -5.79 -0.41
CA ALA A 501 -37.42 -6.12 -1.17
C ALA A 501 -38.18 -7.34 -0.62
N GLY A 502 -37.83 -7.80 0.59
CA GLY A 502 -38.36 -9.02 1.20
C GLY A 502 -37.51 -10.26 0.89
N ALA A 503 -37.88 -11.41 1.46
CA ALA A 503 -37.13 -12.64 1.30
C ALA A 503 -37.18 -13.15 -0.15
N ILE A 504 -36.06 -13.68 -0.65
CA ILE A 504 -36.02 -14.30 -1.98
C ILE A 504 -36.91 -15.57 -1.93
N PRO A 505 -37.98 -15.67 -2.75
CA PRO A 505 -38.88 -16.82 -2.72
C PRO A 505 -38.11 -18.12 -2.97
N ASN A 506 -38.12 -19.06 -2.02
CA ASN A 506 -37.39 -20.33 -2.14
C ASN A 506 -38.25 -21.37 -2.89
N PRO A 507 -37.90 -21.76 -4.13
CA PRO A 507 -38.67 -22.76 -4.88
C PRO A 507 -38.65 -24.16 -4.24
N GLN A 508 -37.65 -24.48 -3.41
CA GLN A 508 -37.60 -25.76 -2.66
C GLN A 508 -38.59 -25.77 -1.49
N LEU A 509 -38.86 -24.62 -0.87
CA LEU A 509 -39.90 -24.50 0.17
C LEU A 509 -41.29 -24.51 -0.44
N THR A 510 -41.52 -23.86 -1.59
CA THR A 510 -42.84 -23.89 -2.26
C THR A 510 -43.20 -25.29 -2.76
N LYS A 511 -42.24 -26.11 -3.24
CA LYS A 511 -42.51 -27.50 -3.62
C LYS A 511 -42.86 -28.39 -2.42
N LYS A 512 -42.24 -28.18 -1.25
CA LYS A 512 -42.62 -28.85 0.02
C LYS A 512 -43.98 -28.38 0.54
N LEU A 513 -44.32 -27.10 0.39
CA LEU A 513 -45.64 -26.58 0.76
C LEU A 513 -46.75 -27.10 -0.19
N TYR A 514 -46.47 -27.18 -1.49
CA TYR A 514 -47.40 -27.73 -2.49
C TYR A 514 -47.64 -29.23 -2.30
N LEU A 515 -46.61 -30.00 -1.94
CA LEU A 515 -46.75 -31.43 -1.61
C LEU A 515 -47.43 -31.67 -0.25
N ALA A 516 -47.34 -30.73 0.70
CA ALA A 516 -48.06 -30.79 1.97
C ALA A 516 -49.55 -30.43 1.81
N LEU A 517 -49.91 -29.49 0.93
CA LEU A 517 -51.29 -29.13 0.60
C LEU A 517 -52.01 -30.15 -0.29
N LEU A 518 -51.28 -31.03 -0.98
CA LEU A 518 -51.82 -32.17 -1.73
C LEU A 518 -51.92 -33.47 -0.90
N ARG A 519 -51.59 -33.41 0.41
CA ARG A 519 -51.62 -34.56 1.34
C ARG A 519 -52.51 -34.31 2.57
N THR A 520 -53.55 -33.49 2.43
CA THR A 520 -54.67 -33.47 3.37
C THR A 520 -55.89 -34.10 2.71
N PRO A 521 -56.41 -35.23 3.21
CA PRO A 521 -57.69 -35.79 2.76
C PRO A 521 -58.87 -34.88 3.09
#